data_AF-A0A6M1PRS8-F1
#
_entry.id   AF-A0A6M1PRS8-F1
#
_cell.length_a   1.000
_cell.length_b   1.000
_cell.length_c   1.000
_cell.angle_alpha   90.00
_cell.angle_beta   90.00
_cell.angle_gamma   90.00
#
_symmetry.space_group_name_H-M   'P 1'
#
loop_
_entity.id
_entity.type
_entity.pdbx_description
1 polymer ?
#
loop_
_entity_poly.entity_id
_entity_poly.type
_entity_poly.pdbx_seq_one_letter_code
_entity_poly.pdbx_strand_id
1 'polypeptide(L)'
;MQSLEPAGVGARNVQECLLLQIGRDPDADGSAQRIVRDCFSDLERGRLPRISAQLGMTPEELKKSLRYIRALNPRPGLAYGSGAAPYVQPDAVIVRKQDGYHVVINEANCPKLSLSEYYRNMLGSDEYISAYGYLRTNLDSAEWLLRSLGKRKKTLQKVIRS
;
A
#
# COMPACT_ATOMS: atom_id res chain seq x y z
N MET A 1 -7.75 8.48 -27.01
CA MET A 1 -7.53 9.82 -26.43
C MET A 1 -6.18 9.82 -25.73
N GLN A 2 -5.16 10.50 -26.29
CA GLN A 2 -3.81 10.66 -25.70
C GLN A 2 -3.48 12.15 -25.44
N SER A 3 -4.51 12.90 -25.07
CA SER A 3 -4.48 14.36 -24.85
C SER A 3 -4.67 14.75 -23.38
N LEU A 4 -4.60 13.79 -22.44
CA LEU A 4 -4.78 14.06 -21.02
C LEU A 4 -3.54 14.77 -20.43
N GLU A 5 -3.77 15.59 -19.42
CA GLU A 5 -2.76 16.26 -18.60
C GLU A 5 -2.54 15.47 -17.30
N PRO A 6 -1.29 15.25 -16.84
CA PRO A 6 -0.02 15.61 -17.48
C PRO A 6 0.36 14.74 -18.70
N ALA A 7 1.22 15.28 -19.57
CA ALA A 7 1.76 14.58 -20.74
C ALA A 7 2.35 13.19 -20.37
N GLY A 8 1.87 12.14 -21.02
CA GLY A 8 2.29 10.75 -20.75
C GLY A 8 1.30 9.92 -19.91
N VAL A 9 0.21 10.53 -19.40
CA VAL A 9 -0.89 9.77 -18.79
C VAL A 9 -1.62 8.95 -19.86
N GLY A 10 -1.71 7.62 -19.66
CA GLY A 10 -2.32 6.68 -20.61
C GLY A 10 -1.38 6.16 -21.70
N ALA A 11 -0.07 6.41 -21.61
CA ALA A 11 0.91 5.75 -22.47
C ALA A 11 0.94 4.24 -22.22
N ARG A 12 1.03 3.44 -23.30
CA ARG A 12 1.08 1.97 -23.23
C ARG A 12 2.43 1.46 -22.69
N ASN A 13 3.48 2.27 -22.81
CA ASN A 13 4.81 1.97 -22.30
C ASN A 13 5.60 3.26 -21.99
N VAL A 14 6.74 3.11 -21.32
CA VAL A 14 7.60 4.25 -20.89
C VAL A 14 8.14 5.03 -22.09
N GLN A 15 8.43 4.33 -23.20
CA GLN A 15 8.89 4.96 -24.43
C GLN A 15 7.85 5.94 -25.01
N GLU A 16 6.59 5.51 -25.13
CA GLU A 16 5.47 6.35 -25.58
C GLU A 16 5.23 7.52 -24.61
N CYS A 17 5.38 7.29 -23.30
CA CYS A 17 5.27 8.33 -22.27
C CYS A 17 6.31 9.45 -22.47
N LEU A 18 7.57 9.08 -22.70
CA LEU A 18 8.65 10.03 -22.94
C LEU A 18 8.49 10.75 -24.28
N LEU A 19 8.09 10.05 -25.35
CA LEU A 19 7.84 10.67 -26.66
C LEU A 19 6.71 11.70 -26.61
N LEU A 20 5.65 11.44 -25.85
CA LEU A 20 4.55 12.39 -25.65
C LEU A 20 5.00 13.63 -24.87
N GLN A 21 5.87 13.48 -23.86
CA GLN A 21 6.43 14.61 -23.13
C GLN A 21 7.35 15.45 -24.03
N ILE A 22 8.23 14.81 -24.79
CA ILE A 22 9.13 15.47 -25.73
C ILE A 22 8.33 16.23 -26.81
N GLY A 23 7.28 15.63 -27.36
CA GLY A 23 6.46 16.26 -28.40
C GLY A 23 5.60 17.43 -27.92
N ARG A 24 5.39 17.58 -26.61
CA ARG A 24 4.66 18.73 -26.02
C ARG A 24 5.58 19.81 -25.46
N ASP A 25 6.90 19.56 -25.40
CA ASP A 25 7.87 20.54 -24.95
C ASP A 25 8.41 21.35 -26.15
N PRO A 26 8.09 22.66 -26.25
CA PRO A 26 8.59 23.51 -27.33
C PRO A 26 10.11 23.74 -27.27
N ASP A 27 10.74 23.53 -26.11
CA ASP A 27 12.18 23.67 -25.87
C ASP A 27 12.90 22.31 -25.90
N ALA A 28 12.23 21.27 -26.39
CA ALA A 28 12.78 19.92 -26.45
C ALA A 28 14.12 19.86 -27.19
N ASP A 29 15.05 19.08 -26.66
CA ASP A 29 16.28 18.79 -27.36
C ASP A 29 15.98 17.97 -28.64
N GLY A 30 16.37 18.50 -29.80
CA GLY A 30 16.03 17.91 -31.11
C GLY A 30 16.55 16.49 -31.33
N SER A 31 17.55 16.05 -30.56
CA SER A 31 18.08 14.68 -30.62
C SER A 31 17.43 13.74 -29.62
N ALA A 32 16.76 14.27 -28.58
CA ALA A 32 16.11 13.45 -27.55
C ALA A 32 15.01 12.56 -28.12
N GLN A 33 14.21 13.08 -29.06
CA GLN A 33 13.16 12.29 -29.72
C GLN A 33 13.76 11.10 -30.49
N ARG A 34 14.86 11.31 -31.21
CA ARG A 34 15.56 10.25 -31.97
C ARG A 34 16.14 9.19 -31.04
N ILE A 35 16.76 9.60 -29.94
CA ILE A 35 17.30 8.67 -28.93
C ILE A 35 16.19 7.80 -28.34
N VAL A 36 15.08 8.40 -27.92
CA VAL A 36 13.97 7.66 -27.30
C VAL A 36 13.22 6.81 -28.33
N ARG A 37 13.10 7.22 -29.59
CA ARG A 37 12.41 6.43 -30.62
C ARG A 37 13.26 5.26 -31.13
N ASP A 38 14.52 5.53 -31.47
CA ASP A 38 15.34 4.62 -32.29
C ASP A 38 16.34 3.81 -31.44
N CYS A 39 16.66 4.27 -30.21
CA CYS A 39 17.68 3.69 -29.33
C CYS A 39 17.17 3.38 -27.90
N PHE A 40 15.86 3.20 -27.70
CA PHE A 40 15.29 3.02 -26.35
C PHE A 40 15.86 1.82 -25.57
N SER A 41 16.02 0.66 -26.23
CA SER A 41 16.59 -0.55 -25.60
C SER A 41 18.04 -0.36 -25.16
N ASP A 42 18.82 0.41 -25.93
CA ASP A 42 20.19 0.77 -25.56
C ASP A 42 20.23 1.81 -24.44
N LEU A 43 19.27 2.73 -24.42
CA LEU A 43 19.09 3.72 -23.37
C LEU A 43 18.73 3.05 -22.02
N GLU A 44 17.77 2.12 -22.01
CA GLU A 44 17.39 1.36 -20.81
C GLU A 44 18.56 0.55 -20.23
N ARG A 45 19.41 0.01 -21.10
CA ARG A 45 20.56 -0.81 -20.70
C ARG A 45 21.86 0.00 -20.53
N GLY A 46 21.80 1.33 -20.63
CA GLY A 46 22.93 2.23 -20.43
C GLY A 46 24.05 2.11 -21.48
N ARG A 47 23.77 1.56 -22.67
CA ARG A 47 24.77 1.33 -23.73
C ARG A 47 25.06 2.59 -24.55
N LEU A 48 25.46 3.67 -23.88
CA LEU A 48 25.67 5.00 -24.46
C LEU A 48 26.63 5.02 -25.67
N PRO A 49 27.75 4.26 -25.69
CA PRO A 49 28.62 4.24 -26.87
C PRO A 49 27.93 3.72 -28.14
N ARG A 50 26.98 2.78 -27.99
CA ARG A 50 26.19 2.27 -29.13
C ARG A 50 25.23 3.32 -29.65
N ILE A 51 24.62 4.10 -28.75
CA ILE A 51 23.71 5.19 -29.11
C ILE A 51 24.47 6.28 -29.88
N SER A 52 25.64 6.68 -29.39
CA SER A 52 26.51 7.65 -30.07
C SER A 52 26.91 7.17 -31.46
N ALA A 53 27.33 5.91 -31.60
CA ALA A 53 27.71 5.33 -32.89
C ALA A 53 26.53 5.21 -33.86
N GLN A 54 25.36 4.79 -33.39
CA GLN A 54 24.17 4.59 -34.22
C GLN A 54 23.56 5.89 -34.72
N LEU A 55 23.59 6.94 -33.89
CA LEU A 55 23.02 8.25 -34.24
C LEU A 55 24.05 9.23 -34.80
N GLY A 56 25.33 8.87 -34.83
CA GLY A 56 26.42 9.72 -35.28
C GLY A 56 26.62 10.95 -34.38
N MET A 57 26.27 10.85 -33.10
CA MET A 57 26.32 11.97 -32.16
C MET A 57 27.66 12.04 -31.45
N THR A 58 28.15 13.24 -31.23
CA THR A 58 29.31 13.46 -30.35
C THR A 58 28.98 13.11 -28.90
N PRO A 59 29.98 12.78 -28.06
CA PRO A 59 29.75 12.53 -26.63
C PRO A 59 29.08 13.70 -25.90
N GLU A 60 29.36 14.93 -26.33
CA GLU A 60 28.84 16.17 -25.74
C GLU A 60 27.36 16.37 -26.07
N GLU A 61 26.96 16.19 -27.33
CA GLU A 61 25.56 16.21 -27.76
C GLU A 61 24.75 15.11 -27.07
N LEU A 62 25.29 13.88 -27.03
CA LEU A 62 24.63 12.78 -26.35
C LEU A 62 24.43 13.09 -24.85
N LYS A 63 25.44 13.67 -24.19
CA LYS A 63 25.33 14.05 -22.77
C LYS A 63 24.27 15.14 -22.55
N LYS A 64 24.15 16.11 -23.47
CA LYS A 64 23.10 17.14 -23.42
C LYS A 64 21.71 16.53 -23.54
N SER A 65 21.47 15.70 -24.55
CA SER A 65 20.17 15.05 -24.75
C SER A 65 19.83 14.09 -23.61
N LEU A 66 20.81 13.36 -23.07
CA LEU A 66 20.62 12.49 -21.89
C LEU A 66 20.23 13.27 -20.64
N ARG A 67 20.80 14.46 -20.42
CA ARG A 67 20.40 15.32 -19.30
C ARG A 67 18.92 15.72 -19.40
N TYR A 68 18.49 16.10 -20.60
CA TYR A 68 17.10 16.44 -20.87
C TYR A 68 16.18 15.23 -20.67
N ILE A 69 16.49 14.07 -21.27
CA ILE A 69 15.68 12.84 -21.12
C ILE A 69 15.56 12.42 -19.65
N ARG A 70 16.63 12.55 -18.85
CA ARG A 70 16.62 12.23 -17.42
C ARG A 70 15.78 13.21 -16.59
N ALA A 71 15.56 14.43 -17.06
CA ALA A 71 14.71 15.40 -16.39
C ALA A 71 13.21 15.14 -16.63
N LEU A 72 12.85 14.34 -17.64
CA LEU A 72 11.47 13.94 -17.92
C LEU A 72 10.95 12.96 -16.87
N ASN A 73 9.63 12.94 -16.67
CA ASN A 73 8.99 12.07 -15.69
C ASN A 73 8.44 10.81 -16.38
N PRO A 74 9.10 9.64 -16.28
CA PRO A 74 8.65 8.44 -16.99
C PRO A 74 7.28 7.90 -16.51
N ARG A 75 6.76 8.36 -15.36
CA ARG A 75 5.52 7.89 -14.75
C ARG A 75 4.76 9.03 -14.06
N PRO A 76 4.19 9.98 -14.82
CA PRO A 76 3.56 11.16 -14.24
C PRO A 76 2.30 10.82 -13.43
N GLY A 77 1.63 9.70 -13.74
CA GLY A 77 0.47 9.21 -13.00
C GLY A 77 0.75 8.74 -11.56
N LEU A 78 2.01 8.46 -11.18
CA LEU A 78 2.34 8.07 -9.81
C LEU A 78 2.09 9.20 -8.80
N ALA A 79 2.20 10.47 -9.22
CA ALA A 79 1.93 11.62 -8.37
C ALA A 79 0.45 11.72 -7.93
N TYR A 80 -0.46 11.10 -8.69
CA TYR A 80 -1.90 11.09 -8.42
C TYR A 80 -2.37 9.81 -7.72
N GLY A 81 -1.44 8.90 -7.39
CA GLY A 81 -1.72 7.71 -6.59
C GLY A 81 -1.89 8.07 -5.11
N SER A 82 -3.01 8.72 -4.76
CA SER A 82 -3.39 8.95 -3.37
C SER A 82 -3.98 7.67 -2.76
N GLY A 83 -3.11 6.71 -2.47
CA GLY A 83 -3.40 5.65 -1.54
C GLY A 83 -2.27 5.63 -0.53
N ALA A 84 -2.45 6.29 0.62
CA ALA A 84 -1.59 5.98 1.76
C ALA A 84 -1.58 4.47 1.89
N ALA A 85 -0.40 3.86 1.89
CA ALA A 85 -0.29 2.41 2.10
C ALA A 85 -1.14 2.08 3.34
N PRO A 86 -2.08 1.11 3.25
CA PRO A 86 -2.95 0.82 4.37
C PRO A 86 -2.08 0.53 5.58
N TYR A 87 -2.20 1.39 6.60
CA TYR A 87 -1.42 1.25 7.82
C TYR A 87 -1.90 -0.01 8.52
N VAL A 88 -1.08 -1.07 8.45
CA VAL A 88 -1.37 -2.30 9.17
C VAL A 88 -1.14 -2.02 10.64
N GLN A 89 -2.23 -1.84 11.39
CA GLN A 89 -2.16 -1.68 12.84
C GLN A 89 -1.74 -3.02 13.47
N PRO A 90 -0.60 -3.09 14.17
CA PRO A 90 -0.12 -4.35 14.72
C PRO A 90 -0.97 -4.80 15.91
N ASP A 91 -1.09 -6.11 16.10
CA ASP A 91 -1.75 -6.72 17.26
C ASP A 91 -0.94 -6.52 18.55
N ALA A 92 0.39 -6.36 18.45
CA ALA A 92 1.25 -5.97 19.58
C ALA A 92 2.52 -5.24 19.10
N VAL A 93 3.13 -4.46 19.99
CA VAL A 93 4.35 -3.68 19.76
C VAL A 93 5.39 -4.02 20.83
N ILE A 94 6.65 -4.19 20.45
CA ILE A 94 7.76 -4.34 21.40
C ILE A 94 8.36 -2.96 21.67
N VAL A 95 8.38 -2.55 22.93
CA VAL A 95 8.88 -1.24 23.39
C VAL A 95 10.09 -1.45 24.29
N ARG A 96 11.21 -0.79 23.99
CA ARG A 96 12.39 -0.78 24.86
C ARG A 96 12.21 0.27 25.96
N LYS A 97 12.20 -0.14 27.23
CA LYS A 97 12.24 0.72 28.42
C LYS A 97 13.60 0.58 29.12
N GLN A 98 13.82 1.36 30.18
CA GLN A 98 15.06 1.36 30.96
C GLN A 98 15.41 -0.04 31.51
N ASP A 99 14.39 -0.83 31.86
CA ASP A 99 14.55 -2.18 32.43
C ASP A 99 14.49 -3.32 31.39
N GLY A 100 14.48 -3.00 30.09
CA GLY A 100 14.49 -3.98 29.00
C GLY A 100 13.34 -3.87 28.00
N TYR A 101 13.08 -4.96 27.27
CA TYR A 101 12.04 -5.02 26.24
C TYR A 101 10.69 -5.41 26.84
N HIS A 102 9.64 -4.65 26.53
CA HIS A 102 8.27 -4.90 26.97
C HIS A 102 7.34 -5.09 25.78
N VAL A 103 6.50 -6.12 25.84
CA VAL A 103 5.44 -6.36 24.86
C VAL A 103 4.19 -5.59 25.27
N VAL A 104 3.72 -4.67 24.42
CA VAL A 104 2.48 -3.92 24.57
C VAL A 104 1.47 -4.46 23.56
N ILE A 105 0.38 -5.05 24.05
CA ILE A 105 -0.70 -5.54 23.16
C ILE A 105 -1.63 -4.39 22.85
N ASN A 106 -2.03 -4.30 21.59
CA ASN A 106 -2.99 -3.33 21.15
C ASN A 106 -4.42 -3.79 21.52
N GLU A 107 -4.95 -3.23 22.60
CA GLU A 107 -6.28 -3.60 23.13
C GLU A 107 -7.44 -2.94 22.36
N ALA A 108 -7.16 -2.05 21.39
CA ALA A 108 -8.18 -1.36 20.59
C ALA A 108 -9.07 -2.32 19.77
N ASN A 109 -8.59 -3.54 19.50
CA ASN A 109 -9.29 -4.57 18.73
C ASN A 109 -10.18 -5.50 19.58
N CYS A 110 -10.32 -5.25 20.89
CA CYS A 110 -11.12 -6.08 21.78
C CYS A 110 -12.38 -5.32 22.23
N PRO A 111 -13.58 -5.64 21.70
CA PRO A 111 -14.80 -5.01 22.17
C PRO A 111 -15.06 -5.38 23.63
N LYS A 112 -15.41 -4.39 24.46
CA LYS A 112 -15.87 -4.63 25.83
C LYS A 112 -17.28 -5.20 25.77
N LEU A 113 -17.38 -6.52 25.89
CA LEU A 113 -18.65 -7.23 25.88
C LEU A 113 -19.05 -7.57 27.33
N SER A 114 -20.28 -7.23 27.69
CA SER A 114 -20.89 -7.58 28.98
C SER A 114 -22.28 -8.14 28.75
N LEU A 115 -22.65 -9.19 29.48
CA LEU A 115 -23.99 -9.75 29.46
C LEU A 115 -24.96 -8.80 30.17
N SER A 116 -26.01 -8.35 29.47
CA SER A 116 -27.07 -7.54 30.06
C SER A 116 -27.76 -8.29 31.21
N GLU A 117 -27.82 -7.65 32.37
CA GLU A 117 -28.37 -8.20 33.60
C GLU A 117 -29.89 -8.46 33.50
N TYR A 118 -30.58 -7.70 32.65
CA TYR A 118 -32.00 -7.89 32.33
C TYR A 118 -32.31 -9.31 31.84
N TYR A 119 -31.50 -9.86 30.93
CA TYR A 119 -31.73 -11.21 30.39
C TYR A 119 -31.32 -12.30 31.38
N ARG A 120 -30.36 -12.03 32.28
CA ARG A 120 -30.01 -12.96 33.37
C ARG A 120 -31.17 -13.12 34.35
N ASN A 121 -31.85 -12.02 34.69
CA ASN A 121 -32.98 -12.04 35.62
C ASN A 121 -34.23 -12.68 35.00
N MET A 122 -34.42 -12.54 33.67
CA MET A 122 -35.53 -13.15 32.93
C MET A 122 -35.47 -14.70 32.91
N LEU A 123 -34.28 -15.31 33.02
CA LEU A 123 -34.15 -16.76 33.15
C LEU A 123 -34.63 -17.32 34.49
N GLY A 124 -34.79 -16.48 35.51
CA GLY A 124 -35.26 -16.91 36.84
C GLY A 124 -36.78 -16.85 37.03
N SER A 125 -37.54 -16.40 36.03
CA SER A 125 -38.99 -16.21 36.13
C SER A 125 -39.76 -17.22 35.28
N ASP A 126 -40.77 -17.87 35.88
CA ASP A 126 -41.63 -18.87 35.23
C ASP A 126 -42.56 -18.29 34.15
N GLU A 127 -42.66 -16.96 34.03
CA GLU A 127 -43.51 -16.27 33.04
C GLU A 127 -43.03 -16.42 31.59
N TYR A 128 -41.78 -16.82 31.35
CA TYR A 128 -41.14 -16.78 30.02
C TYR A 128 -40.57 -18.14 29.55
N ILE A 129 -41.18 -19.25 29.96
CA ILE A 129 -40.74 -20.63 29.65
C ILE A 129 -40.54 -20.87 28.14
N SER A 130 -41.38 -20.29 27.28
CA SER A 130 -41.27 -20.44 25.81
C SER A 130 -40.05 -19.74 25.21
N ALA A 131 -39.55 -18.68 25.85
CA ALA A 131 -38.37 -17.92 25.43
C ALA A 131 -37.07 -18.40 26.13
N TYR A 132 -37.19 -19.22 27.17
CA TYR A 132 -36.09 -19.70 28.00
C TYR A 132 -35.01 -20.45 27.20
N GLY A 133 -35.41 -21.35 26.29
CA GLY A 133 -34.46 -22.11 25.47
C GLY A 133 -33.65 -21.23 24.51
N TYR A 134 -34.29 -20.22 23.92
CA TYR A 134 -33.65 -19.26 23.03
C TYR A 134 -32.68 -18.34 23.78
N LEU A 135 -33.11 -17.82 24.94
CA LEU A 135 -32.29 -16.98 25.81
C LEU A 135 -31.04 -17.73 26.31
N ARG A 136 -31.21 -18.97 26.77
CA ARG A 136 -30.09 -19.81 27.24
C ARG A 136 -29.05 -20.06 26.14
N THR A 137 -29.51 -20.42 24.94
CA THR A 137 -28.61 -20.66 23.78
C THR A 137 -27.79 -19.42 23.41
N ASN A 138 -28.42 -18.23 23.45
CA ASN A 138 -27.73 -16.98 23.17
C ASN A 138 -26.73 -16.60 24.27
N LEU A 139 -27.05 -16.86 25.54
CA LEU A 139 -26.11 -16.63 26.65
C LEU A 139 -24.91 -17.58 26.59
N ASP A 140 -25.14 -18.87 26.33
CA ASP A 140 -24.07 -19.87 26.19
C ASP A 140 -23.13 -19.48 25.04
N SER A 141 -23.68 -18.97 23.93
CA SER A 141 -22.93 -18.47 22.78
C SER A 141 -22.10 -17.23 23.13
N ALA A 142 -22.68 -16.29 23.88
CA ALA A 142 -21.98 -15.09 24.34
C ALA A 142 -20.86 -15.42 25.34
N GLU A 143 -21.08 -16.36 26.27
CA GLU A 143 -20.04 -16.84 27.17
C GLU A 143 -18.91 -17.54 26.43
N TRP A 144 -19.23 -18.39 25.44
CA TRP A 144 -18.22 -19.04 24.62
C TRP A 144 -17.36 -18.03 23.88
N LEU A 145 -17.97 -16.96 23.33
CA LEU A 145 -17.25 -15.89 22.65
C LEU A 145 -16.30 -15.15 23.62
N LEU A 146 -16.76 -14.81 24.82
CA LEU A 146 -15.95 -14.17 25.86
C LEU A 146 -14.74 -15.05 26.24
N ARG A 147 -14.95 -16.35 26.44
CA ARG A 147 -13.88 -17.31 26.73
C ARG A 147 -12.87 -17.39 25.58
N SER A 148 -13.34 -17.44 24.34
CA SER A 148 -12.51 -17.52 23.15
C SER A 148 -11.64 -16.26 22.95
N LEU A 149 -12.21 -15.07 23.19
CA LEU A 149 -11.46 -13.81 23.17
C LEU A 149 -10.36 -13.79 24.25
N GLY A 150 -10.68 -14.23 25.46
CA GLY A 150 -9.71 -14.35 26.55
C GLY A 150 -8.57 -15.32 26.21
N LYS A 151 -8.88 -16.46 25.58
CA LYS A 151 -7.87 -17.44 25.13
C LYS A 151 -6.95 -16.86 24.05
N ARG A 152 -7.50 -16.14 23.06
CA ARG A 152 -6.71 -15.46 22.00
C ARG A 152 -5.71 -14.48 22.62
N LYS A 153 -6.12 -13.66 23.60
CA LYS A 153 -5.23 -12.73 24.31
C LYS A 153 -4.06 -13.46 24.96
N LYS A 154 -4.34 -14.54 25.71
CA LYS A 154 -3.30 -15.34 26.38
C LYS A 154 -2.33 -15.99 25.39
N THR A 155 -2.83 -16.54 24.28
CA THR A 155 -1.99 -17.15 23.24
C THR A 155 -1.09 -16.12 22.57
N LEU A 156 -1.63 -14.95 22.19
CA LEU A 156 -0.83 -13.86 21.63
C LEU A 156 0.28 -13.41 22.58
N GLN A 157 -0.02 -13.25 23.88
CA GLN A 157 1.02 -12.96 24.88
C GLN A 157 2.11 -14.03 24.95
N LYS A 158 1.72 -15.31 24.89
CA LYS A 158 2.66 -16.42 24.98
C LYS A 158 3.57 -16.50 23.76
N VAL A 159 3.01 -16.38 22.55
CA VAL A 159 3.77 -16.49 21.30
C VAL A 159 4.79 -15.35 21.16
N ILE A 160 4.44 -14.13 21.57
CA ILE A 160 5.33 -12.98 21.41
C ILE A 160 6.47 -12.96 22.46
N ARG A 161 6.31 -13.67 23.58
CA ARG A 161 7.34 -13.80 24.63
C ARG A 161 8.28 -14.99 24.43
N SER A 162 7.94 -15.91 23.53
CA SER A 162 8.70 -17.14 23.29
C SER A 162 9.68 -16.98 22.15
#